data_AF-A0A7J6I3V8-F1
#
_entry.id   AF-A0A7J6I3V8-F1
#
_cell.length_a   1.000
_cell.length_b   1.000
_cell.length_c   1.000
_cell.angle_alpha   90.00
_cell.angle_beta   90.00
_cell.angle_gamma   90.00
#
_symmetry.space_group_name_H-M   'P 1'
#
loop_
_entity.id
_entity.type
_entity.pdbx_description
1 polymer ?
#
loop_
_entity_poly.entity_id
_entity_poly.type
_entity_poly.pdbx_seq_one_letter_code
_entity_poly.pdbx_strand_id
1 'polypeptide(L)'
;MHGHFDDINSCNYHRRRLQSTVLDDFAAKSQVDQFNKDNEAMLKTKGEICSKILENHRKISSLESDSSTLSQTLELIQQERISVSAKLTEKRTYYLKVAEDINARLQDQMDSFKTLMTGIETRNLGMVMDNLDKQMHKSEGEYSSINLLKADHLENSSTKSSNAKLESVKAKLAEITEIKLKLVMENTKMEQAIDLVNCRAIDCQPELRAMDIKTLEEEHNALLSDKAGETEYLKSLREQVEKLKGISLVAKCSCGEEYRVQTDLSA
;
A
#
# COMPACT_ATOMS: atom_id res chain seq x y z
N MET A 1 -34.79 86.34 56.00
CA MET A 1 -35.50 85.45 55.06
C MET A 1 -34.61 84.82 53.98
N HIS A 2 -33.42 85.37 53.66
CA HIS A 2 -32.52 84.76 52.66
C HIS A 2 -31.89 83.41 53.09
N GLY A 3 -31.37 83.30 54.33
CA GLY A 3 -30.66 82.08 54.77
C GLY A 3 -31.49 80.79 54.79
N HIS A 4 -32.81 80.88 55.01
CA HIS A 4 -33.68 79.69 55.03
C HIS A 4 -33.98 79.14 53.62
N PHE A 5 -33.87 79.98 52.59
CA PHE A 5 -34.07 79.58 51.20
C PHE A 5 -32.82 78.87 50.64
N ASP A 6 -31.63 79.32 51.06
CA ASP A 6 -30.36 78.69 50.69
C ASP A 6 -30.19 77.29 51.30
N ASP A 7 -30.63 77.11 52.56
CA ASP A 7 -30.62 75.80 53.23
C ASP A 7 -31.54 74.76 52.55
N ILE A 8 -32.74 75.19 52.11
CA ILE A 8 -33.69 74.33 51.39
C ILE A 8 -33.13 73.94 50.02
N ASN A 9 -32.50 74.86 49.30
CA ASN A 9 -31.89 74.58 48.00
C ASN A 9 -30.70 73.61 48.13
N SER A 10 -29.86 73.79 49.15
CA SER A 10 -28.76 72.87 49.49
C SER A 10 -29.29 71.47 49.81
N CYS A 11 -30.30 71.36 50.66
CA CYS A 11 -30.91 70.08 51.03
C CYS A 11 -31.53 69.35 49.81
N ASN A 12 -32.19 70.08 48.91
CA ASN A 12 -32.73 69.53 47.66
C ASN A 12 -31.64 69.08 46.67
N TYR A 13 -30.50 69.78 46.64
CA TYR A 13 -29.34 69.38 45.83
C TYR A 13 -28.74 68.06 46.33
N HIS A 14 -28.50 67.96 47.63
CA HIS A 14 -27.99 66.73 48.25
C HIS A 14 -28.94 65.55 48.05
N ARG A 15 -30.26 65.76 48.17
CA ARG A 15 -31.26 64.72 47.92
C ARG A 15 -31.24 64.19 46.48
N ARG A 16 -31.19 65.08 45.49
CA ARG A 16 -31.09 64.68 44.07
C ARG A 16 -29.79 63.94 43.78
N ARG A 17 -28.68 64.39 44.37
CA ARG A 17 -27.38 63.71 44.25
C ARG A 17 -27.42 62.30 44.84
N LEU A 18 -27.95 62.15 46.06
CA LEU A 18 -28.16 60.86 46.72
C LEU A 18 -29.04 59.93 45.88
N GLN A 19 -30.13 60.44 45.32
CA GLN A 19 -31.03 59.66 44.48
C GLN A 19 -30.36 59.20 43.17
N SER A 20 -29.54 60.06 42.55
CA SER A 20 -28.72 59.69 41.40
C SER A 20 -27.72 58.59 41.74
N THR A 21 -26.96 58.75 42.83
CA THR A 21 -25.95 57.75 43.22
C THR A 21 -26.57 56.41 43.57
N VAL A 22 -27.78 56.39 44.13
CA VAL A 22 -28.51 55.15 44.43
C VAL A 22 -28.95 54.47 43.13
N LEU A 23 -29.43 55.22 42.13
CA LEU A 23 -29.79 54.65 40.83
C LEU A 23 -28.56 54.09 40.10
N ASP A 24 -27.44 54.79 40.17
CA ASP A 24 -26.17 54.34 39.59
C ASP A 24 -25.68 53.04 40.26
N ASP A 25 -25.82 52.92 41.58
CA ASP A 25 -25.49 51.69 42.33
C ASP A 25 -26.37 50.50 41.92
N PHE A 26 -27.69 50.72 41.77
CA PHE A 26 -28.59 49.68 41.26
C PHE A 26 -28.24 49.25 39.83
N ALA A 27 -27.90 50.20 38.96
CA ALA A 27 -27.48 49.92 37.60
C ALA A 27 -26.16 49.13 37.56
N ALA A 28 -25.18 49.52 38.39
CA ALA A 28 -23.91 48.82 38.52
C ALA A 28 -24.12 47.38 39.02
N LYS A 29 -24.97 47.19 40.03
CA LYS A 29 -25.30 45.85 40.55
C LYS A 29 -25.95 44.96 39.49
N SER A 30 -26.89 45.49 38.71
CA SER A 30 -27.51 44.75 37.61
C SER A 30 -26.50 44.34 36.52
N GLN A 31 -25.53 45.20 36.22
CA GLN A 31 -24.46 44.88 35.25
C GLN A 31 -23.53 43.78 35.79
N VAL A 32 -23.18 43.82 37.08
CA VAL A 32 -22.38 42.77 37.72
C VAL A 32 -23.09 41.42 37.69
N ASP A 33 -24.39 41.39 37.97
CA ASP A 33 -25.18 40.16 37.91
C ASP A 33 -25.24 39.57 36.49
N GLN A 34 -25.35 40.43 35.46
CA GLN A 34 -25.32 39.99 34.07
C GLN A 34 -23.94 39.46 33.68
N PHE A 35 -22.87 40.18 34.04
CA PHE A 35 -21.49 39.77 33.78
C PHE A 35 -21.18 38.39 34.39
N ASN A 36 -21.65 38.14 35.62
CA ASN A 36 -21.46 36.85 36.28
C ASN A 36 -22.13 35.69 35.54
N LYS A 37 -23.36 35.91 35.04
CA LYS A 37 -24.08 34.91 34.22
C LYS A 37 -23.35 34.63 32.90
N ASP A 38 -22.89 35.68 32.23
CA ASP A 38 -22.15 35.55 30.97
C ASP A 38 -20.81 34.81 31.19
N ASN A 39 -20.13 35.09 32.29
CA ASN A 39 -18.89 34.40 32.68
C ASN A 39 -19.14 32.91 32.98
N GLU A 40 -20.24 32.56 33.67
CA GLU A 40 -20.61 31.16 33.91
C GLU A 40 -20.92 30.41 32.60
N ALA A 41 -21.69 31.04 31.71
CA ALA A 41 -21.98 30.48 30.39
C ALA A 41 -20.69 30.27 29.57
N MET A 42 -19.77 31.23 29.59
CA MET A 42 -18.48 31.14 28.94
C MET A 42 -17.60 30.02 29.53
N LEU A 43 -17.58 29.85 30.85
CA LEU A 43 -16.83 28.76 31.49
C LEU A 43 -17.35 27.39 31.06
N LYS A 44 -18.68 27.26 30.92
CA LYS A 44 -19.31 26.04 30.43
C LYS A 44 -18.91 25.72 28.99
N THR A 45 -19.03 26.69 28.08
CA THR A 45 -18.66 26.50 26.67
C THR A 45 -17.16 26.20 26.52
N LYS A 46 -16.30 26.85 27.32
CA LYS A 46 -14.87 26.53 27.37
C LYS A 46 -14.61 25.08 27.80
N GLY A 47 -15.34 24.57 28.80
CA GLY A 47 -15.25 23.18 29.23
C GLY A 47 -15.63 22.18 28.13
N GLU A 48 -16.69 22.48 27.38
CA GLU A 48 -17.15 21.68 26.23
C GLU A 48 -16.10 21.68 25.10
N ILE A 49 -15.54 22.85 24.77
CA ILE A 49 -14.47 23.00 23.77
C ILE A 49 -13.22 22.19 24.18
N CYS A 50 -12.76 22.32 25.42
CA CYS A 50 -11.62 21.56 25.93
C CYS A 50 -11.84 20.04 25.82
N SER A 51 -13.06 19.58 26.14
CA SER A 51 -13.43 18.17 26.01
C SER A 51 -13.35 17.69 24.55
N LYS A 52 -13.81 18.53 23.60
CA LYS A 52 -13.75 18.21 22.17
C LYS A 52 -12.31 18.19 21.64
N ILE A 53 -11.47 19.13 22.08
CA ILE A 53 -10.05 19.18 21.72
C ILE A 53 -9.34 17.90 22.18
N LEU A 54 -9.58 17.47 23.42
CA LEU A 54 -9.00 16.24 23.96
C LEU A 54 -9.47 14.99 23.21
N GLU A 55 -10.76 14.91 22.86
CA GLU A 55 -11.30 13.82 22.05
C GLU A 55 -10.62 13.76 20.68
N ASN A 56 -10.50 14.91 20.01
CA ASN A 56 -9.88 15.01 18.69
C ASN A 56 -8.38 14.65 18.74
N HIS A 57 -7.67 15.08 19.78
CA HIS A 57 -6.25 14.75 19.96
C HIS A 57 -6.05 13.24 20.07
N ARG A 58 -6.89 12.52 20.84
CA ARG A 58 -6.83 11.05 20.92
C ARG A 58 -7.09 10.38 19.57
N LYS A 59 -8.06 10.89 18.79
CA LYS A 59 -8.34 10.37 17.44
C LYS A 59 -7.15 10.57 16.50
N ILE A 60 -6.52 11.74 16.54
CA ILE A 60 -5.31 12.03 15.75
C ILE A 60 -4.20 11.04 16.10
N SER A 61 -3.90 10.85 17.39
CA SER A 61 -2.86 9.90 17.80
C SER A 61 -3.16 8.46 17.37
N SER A 62 -4.42 8.04 17.40
CA SER A 62 -4.83 6.72 16.88
C SER A 62 -4.57 6.61 15.38
N LEU A 63 -4.96 7.61 14.60
CA LEU A 63 -4.77 7.62 13.14
C LEU A 63 -3.29 7.69 12.76
N GLU A 64 -2.45 8.40 13.51
CA GLU A 64 -1.00 8.43 13.31
C GLU A 64 -0.38 7.05 13.53
N SER A 65 -0.82 6.31 14.55
CA SER A 65 -0.40 4.93 14.80
C SER A 65 -0.81 3.99 13.66
N ASP A 66 -2.06 4.10 13.20
CA ASP A 66 -2.57 3.29 12.09
C ASP A 66 -1.81 3.61 10.79
N SER A 67 -1.53 4.88 10.51
CA SER A 67 -0.75 5.32 9.36
C SER A 67 0.67 4.75 9.38
N SER A 68 1.32 4.73 10.54
CA SER A 68 2.66 4.14 10.71
C SER A 68 2.63 2.63 10.42
N THR A 69 1.64 1.93 10.96
CA THR A 69 1.45 0.49 10.75
C THR A 69 1.20 0.16 9.27
N LEU A 70 0.38 0.98 8.60
CA LEU A 70 0.10 0.82 7.18
C LEU A 70 1.35 1.05 6.33
N SER A 71 2.16 2.06 6.66
CA SER A 71 3.43 2.34 5.97
C SER A 71 4.38 1.14 6.07
N GLN A 72 4.56 0.58 7.27
CA GLN A 72 5.40 -0.60 7.49
C GLN A 72 4.89 -1.82 6.70
N THR A 73 3.57 -2.02 6.67
CA THR A 73 2.97 -3.13 5.91
C THR A 73 3.20 -2.97 4.41
N LEU A 74 3.12 -1.74 3.89
CA LEU A 74 3.36 -1.44 2.48
C LEU A 74 4.82 -1.71 2.08
N GLU A 75 5.78 -1.35 2.93
CA GLU A 75 7.20 -1.65 2.71
C GLU A 75 7.45 -3.16 2.61
N LEU A 76 6.86 -3.95 3.51
CA LEU A 76 6.96 -5.41 3.48
C LEU A 76 6.37 -6.00 2.19
N ILE A 77 5.17 -5.56 1.78
CA ILE A 77 4.55 -6.01 0.53
C ILE A 77 5.43 -5.68 -0.68
N GLN A 78 6.01 -4.48 -0.71
CA GLN A 78 6.91 -4.08 -1.79
C GLN A 78 8.17 -4.96 -1.83
N GLN A 79 8.74 -5.30 -0.67
CA GLN A 79 9.89 -6.19 -0.56
C GLN A 79 9.55 -7.61 -1.06
N GLU A 80 8.41 -8.17 -0.64
CA GLU A 80 7.95 -9.49 -1.09
C GLU A 80 7.71 -9.53 -2.60
N ARG A 81 7.06 -8.49 -3.15
CA ARG A 81 6.84 -8.36 -4.60
C ARG A 81 8.15 -8.40 -5.38
N ILE A 82 9.16 -7.66 -4.93
CA ILE A 82 10.49 -7.63 -5.58
C ILE A 82 11.14 -9.01 -5.49
N SER A 83 11.10 -9.66 -4.32
CA SER A 83 11.65 -11.01 -4.10
C SER A 83 11.01 -12.06 -5.02
N VAL A 84 9.69 -12.07 -5.11
CA VAL A 84 8.94 -12.99 -5.98
C VAL A 84 9.23 -12.71 -7.45
N SER A 85 9.30 -11.44 -7.86
CA SER A 85 9.61 -11.06 -9.24
C SER A 85 11.00 -11.52 -9.67
N ALA A 86 11.99 -11.44 -8.78
CA ALA A 86 13.33 -11.94 -9.01
C ALA A 86 13.34 -13.47 -9.21
N LYS A 87 12.69 -14.21 -8.31
CA LYS A 87 12.55 -15.68 -8.40
C LYS A 87 11.84 -16.12 -9.68
N LEU A 88 10.81 -15.39 -10.11
CA LEU A 88 10.10 -15.68 -11.36
C LEU A 88 11.00 -15.50 -12.58
N THR A 89 11.80 -14.43 -12.61
CA THR A 89 12.75 -14.14 -13.69
C THR A 89 13.83 -15.22 -13.77
N GLU A 90 14.35 -15.66 -12.63
CA GLU A 90 15.30 -16.77 -12.54
C GLU A 90 14.71 -18.06 -13.11
N LYS A 91 13.49 -18.43 -12.69
CA LYS A 91 12.79 -19.63 -13.19
C LYS A 91 12.52 -19.56 -14.70
N ARG A 92 12.09 -18.41 -15.22
CA ARG A 92 11.90 -18.19 -16.66
C ARG A 92 13.21 -18.39 -17.43
N THR A 93 14.30 -17.82 -16.92
CA THR A 93 15.63 -17.97 -17.53
C THR A 93 16.09 -19.43 -17.52
N TYR A 94 15.86 -20.15 -16.43
CA TYR A 94 16.17 -21.57 -16.34
C TYR A 94 15.40 -22.40 -17.38
N TYR A 95 14.08 -22.23 -17.47
CA TYR A 95 13.28 -22.99 -18.44
C TYR A 95 13.61 -22.64 -19.89
N LEU A 96 13.95 -21.38 -20.17
CA LEU A 96 14.42 -20.97 -21.49
C LEU A 96 15.69 -21.74 -21.89
N LYS A 97 16.68 -21.82 -21.00
CA LYS A 97 17.90 -22.60 -21.23
C LYS A 97 17.62 -24.09 -21.45
N VAL A 98 16.70 -24.67 -20.69
CA VAL A 98 16.31 -26.09 -20.86
C VAL A 98 15.63 -26.31 -22.21
N ALA A 99 14.77 -25.38 -22.66
CA ALA A 99 14.14 -25.47 -23.97
C ALA A 99 15.17 -25.34 -25.11
N GLU A 100 16.13 -24.43 -24.99
CA GLU A 100 17.25 -24.28 -25.92
C GLU A 100 18.11 -25.55 -26.00
N ASP A 101 18.44 -26.17 -24.86
CA ASP A 101 19.20 -27.44 -24.81
C ASP A 101 18.46 -28.59 -25.50
N ILE A 102 17.15 -28.75 -25.22
CA ILE A 102 16.33 -29.78 -25.86
C ILE A 102 16.28 -29.58 -27.38
N ASN A 103 16.09 -28.34 -27.82
CA ASN A 103 16.04 -28.01 -29.25
C ASN A 103 17.39 -28.28 -29.93
N ALA A 104 18.51 -27.91 -29.30
CA ALA A 104 19.85 -28.19 -29.83
C ALA A 104 20.08 -29.70 -29.98
N ARG A 105 19.73 -30.50 -28.95
CA ARG A 105 19.86 -31.96 -28.99
C ARG A 105 18.99 -32.61 -30.07
N LEU A 106 17.78 -32.08 -30.29
CA LEU A 106 16.90 -32.57 -31.35
C LEU A 106 17.46 -32.27 -32.74
N GLN A 107 18.00 -31.05 -32.93
CA GLN A 107 18.64 -30.64 -34.17
C GLN A 107 19.86 -31.53 -34.49
N ASP A 108 20.71 -31.80 -33.50
CA ASP A 108 21.86 -32.71 -33.64
C ASP A 108 21.43 -34.11 -34.08
N GLN A 109 20.34 -34.63 -33.51
CA GLN A 109 19.79 -35.93 -33.92
C GLN A 109 19.27 -35.91 -35.36
N MET A 110 18.57 -34.84 -35.76
CA MET A 110 18.09 -34.68 -37.13
C MET A 110 19.23 -34.59 -38.15
N ASP A 111 20.30 -33.87 -37.85
CA ASP A 111 21.43 -33.71 -38.75
C ASP A 111 22.30 -34.96 -38.85
N SER A 112 22.44 -35.70 -37.74
CA SER A 112 23.03 -37.05 -37.73
C SER A 112 22.23 -38.01 -38.63
N PHE A 113 20.90 -38.01 -38.51
CA PHE A 113 20.02 -38.84 -39.35
C PHE A 113 20.11 -38.47 -40.84
N LYS A 114 20.09 -37.18 -41.18
CA LYS A 114 20.30 -36.72 -42.56
C LYS A 114 21.62 -37.24 -43.11
N THR A 115 22.72 -37.09 -42.37
CA THR A 115 24.05 -37.55 -42.79
C THR A 115 24.07 -39.06 -43.06
N LEU A 116 23.40 -39.85 -42.21
CA LEU A 116 23.24 -41.29 -42.41
C LEU A 116 22.49 -41.61 -43.70
N MET A 117 21.37 -40.93 -43.96
CA MET A 117 20.56 -41.13 -45.17
C MET A 117 21.33 -40.79 -46.43
N THR A 118 22.05 -39.66 -46.47
CA THR A 118 22.90 -39.29 -47.62
C THR A 118 24.02 -40.32 -47.85
N GLY A 119 24.57 -40.89 -46.77
CA GLY A 119 25.56 -41.98 -46.82
C GLY A 119 25.02 -43.28 -47.42
N ILE A 120 23.76 -43.62 -47.14
CA ILE A 120 23.09 -44.79 -47.72
C ILE A 120 22.79 -44.57 -49.20
N GLU A 121 22.29 -43.40 -49.58
CA GLU A 121 22.01 -43.05 -50.98
C GLU A 121 23.27 -43.08 -51.85
N THR A 122 24.38 -42.54 -51.34
CA THR A 122 25.69 -42.59 -52.02
C THR A 122 26.24 -44.01 -52.14
N ARG A 123 26.04 -44.87 -51.13
CA ARG A 123 26.45 -46.30 -51.17
C ARG A 123 25.59 -47.13 -52.13
N ASN A 124 24.29 -46.88 -52.19
CA ASN A 124 23.37 -47.55 -53.11
C ASN A 124 23.66 -47.18 -54.57
N LEU A 125 24.07 -45.93 -54.85
CA LEU A 125 24.56 -45.53 -56.17
C LEU A 125 25.91 -46.19 -56.52
N GLY A 126 26.79 -46.42 -55.54
CA GLY A 126 28.05 -47.15 -55.75
C GLY A 126 27.86 -48.64 -56.04
N MET A 127 26.92 -49.31 -55.36
CA MET A 127 26.64 -50.75 -55.56
C MET A 127 25.97 -51.08 -56.90
N VAL A 128 25.41 -50.12 -57.63
CA VAL A 128 24.89 -50.35 -58.99
C VAL A 128 26.02 -50.49 -60.02
N MET A 129 27.24 -50.04 -59.71
CA MET A 129 28.41 -50.25 -60.58
C MET A 129 29.16 -51.57 -60.34
N ASP A 130 29.03 -52.20 -59.16
CA ASP A 130 29.86 -53.35 -58.77
C ASP A 130 29.21 -54.74 -58.94
N ASN A 131 27.94 -54.81 -59.35
CA ASN A 131 27.21 -56.09 -59.49
C ASN A 131 27.33 -56.77 -60.86
N LEU A 132 28.41 -56.51 -61.62
CA LEU A 132 28.71 -57.22 -62.87
C LEU A 132 30.02 -57.99 -62.80
N ASP A 133 30.31 -58.73 -61.72
CA ASP A 133 31.21 -59.89 -61.81
C ASP A 133 31.05 -60.87 -60.64
N LYS A 134 30.98 -62.18 -60.97
CA LYS A 134 31.21 -63.39 -60.13
C LYS A 134 30.11 -63.97 -59.20
N GLN A 135 29.26 -64.78 -59.85
CA GLN A 135 29.06 -66.25 -59.69
C GLN A 135 29.43 -67.04 -58.40
N MET A 136 28.47 -67.90 -57.98
CA MET A 136 28.56 -69.30 -57.48
C MET A 136 29.54 -69.71 -56.35
N HIS A 137 29.04 -70.22 -55.20
CA HIS A 137 29.05 -71.66 -54.80
C HIS A 137 28.48 -71.92 -53.39
N LYS A 138 27.96 -73.15 -53.17
CA LYS A 138 27.41 -73.76 -51.92
C LYS A 138 28.49 -74.20 -50.91
N SER A 139 28.16 -74.34 -49.61
CA SER A 139 28.58 -75.46 -48.71
C SER A 139 27.95 -75.41 -47.30
N GLU A 140 27.45 -76.55 -46.81
CA GLU A 140 27.09 -76.91 -45.42
C GLU A 140 28.34 -77.10 -44.51
N GLY A 141 28.15 -77.16 -43.17
CA GLY A 141 29.14 -77.70 -42.22
C GLY A 141 28.89 -77.36 -40.74
N GLU A 142 28.78 -78.40 -39.90
CA GLU A 142 28.36 -78.47 -38.48
C GLU A 142 29.43 -78.17 -37.38
N TYR A 143 28.90 -77.83 -36.19
CA TYR A 143 29.32 -78.09 -34.78
C TYR A 143 30.78 -77.93 -34.31
N SER A 144 30.95 -77.16 -33.23
CA SER A 144 31.93 -77.48 -32.16
C SER A 144 31.37 -77.10 -30.79
N SER A 145 31.44 -78.08 -29.88
CA SER A 145 30.86 -78.09 -28.54
C SER A 145 31.80 -77.51 -27.47
N ILE A 146 31.18 -76.75 -26.56
CA ILE A 146 31.37 -76.73 -25.10
C ILE A 146 32.75 -76.29 -24.55
N ASN A 147 32.73 -75.18 -23.81
CA ASN A 147 33.39 -75.14 -22.51
C ASN A 147 32.50 -74.47 -21.47
N LEU A 148 32.26 -75.20 -20.37
CA LEU A 148 31.55 -74.79 -19.17
C LEU A 148 32.27 -73.62 -18.48
N LEU A 149 31.51 -72.65 -17.98
CA LEU A 149 31.68 -72.13 -16.63
C LEU A 149 30.30 -71.80 -16.03
N LYS A 150 30.01 -72.44 -14.89
CA LYS A 150 28.90 -72.12 -13.99
C LYS A 150 29.05 -70.70 -13.43
N ALA A 151 27.93 -70.00 -13.28
CA ALA A 151 27.69 -69.15 -12.11
C ALA A 151 26.17 -68.98 -11.92
N ASP A 152 25.64 -69.59 -10.86
CA ASP A 152 24.43 -69.13 -10.21
C ASP A 152 24.57 -67.65 -9.80
N HIS A 153 23.41 -67.00 -9.60
CA HIS A 153 23.18 -65.62 -9.15
C HIS A 153 23.21 -64.50 -10.21
N LEU A 154 22.04 -64.23 -10.80
CA LEU A 154 21.74 -62.85 -11.25
C LEU A 154 20.25 -62.47 -11.12
N GLU A 155 19.62 -62.80 -10.00
CA GLU A 155 18.32 -62.24 -9.62
C GLU A 155 18.49 -61.31 -8.41
N ASN A 156 19.12 -60.14 -8.60
CA ASN A 156 19.05 -59.05 -7.60
C ASN A 156 19.46 -57.64 -8.08
N SER A 157 19.85 -57.43 -9.35
CA SER A 157 20.30 -56.12 -9.86
C SER A 157 19.23 -55.36 -10.66
N SER A 158 18.39 -56.07 -11.42
CA SER A 158 17.37 -55.47 -12.29
C SER A 158 16.13 -54.95 -11.53
N THR A 159 15.70 -55.66 -10.49
CA THR A 159 14.56 -55.29 -9.63
C THR A 159 14.83 -54.06 -8.76
N LYS A 160 16.07 -53.89 -8.26
CA LYS A 160 16.47 -52.73 -7.46
C LYS A 160 16.51 -51.43 -8.27
N SER A 161 17.03 -51.49 -9.50
CA SER A 161 17.06 -50.35 -10.45
C SER A 161 15.64 -49.88 -10.83
N SER A 162 14.74 -50.84 -11.06
CA SER A 162 13.35 -50.57 -11.43
C SER A 162 12.54 -50.00 -10.27
N ASN A 163 12.74 -50.51 -9.04
CA ASN A 163 12.12 -49.96 -7.85
C ASN A 163 12.61 -48.54 -7.53
N ALA A 164 13.89 -48.24 -7.74
CA ALA A 164 14.41 -46.88 -7.53
C ALA A 164 13.77 -45.85 -8.49
N LYS A 165 13.52 -46.22 -9.75
CA LYS A 165 12.78 -45.38 -10.71
C LYS A 165 11.32 -45.19 -10.31
N LEU A 166 10.67 -46.26 -9.84
CA LEU A 166 9.28 -46.19 -9.37
C LEU A 166 9.12 -45.25 -8.18
N GLU A 167 10.01 -45.33 -7.19
CA GLU A 167 10.00 -44.43 -6.03
C GLU A 167 10.32 -42.97 -6.42
N SER A 168 11.20 -42.75 -7.40
CA SER A 168 11.44 -41.42 -7.97
C SER A 168 10.19 -40.84 -8.64
N VAL A 169 9.44 -41.64 -9.40
CA VAL A 169 8.19 -41.21 -10.04
C VAL A 169 7.11 -40.92 -9.00
N LYS A 170 6.98 -41.75 -7.96
CA LYS A 170 6.06 -41.48 -6.84
C LYS A 170 6.39 -40.18 -6.11
N ALA A 171 7.67 -39.92 -5.85
CA ALA A 171 8.11 -38.67 -5.22
C ALA A 171 7.76 -37.44 -6.08
N LYS A 172 8.01 -37.50 -7.40
CA LYS A 172 7.63 -36.43 -8.33
C LYS A 172 6.11 -36.23 -8.41
N LEU A 173 5.34 -37.31 -8.37
CA LEU A 173 3.88 -37.23 -8.36
C LEU A 173 3.36 -36.56 -7.08
N ALA A 174 3.96 -36.87 -5.93
CA ALA A 174 3.63 -36.24 -4.66
C ALA A 174 3.95 -34.74 -4.69
N GLU A 175 5.11 -34.34 -5.21
CA GLU A 175 5.51 -32.94 -5.38
C GLU A 175 4.53 -32.18 -6.31
N ILE A 176 4.15 -32.78 -7.44
CA ILE A 176 3.16 -32.20 -8.36
C ILE A 176 1.80 -32.02 -7.66
N THR A 177 1.40 -32.99 -6.84
CA THR A 177 0.14 -32.94 -6.10
C THR A 177 0.17 -31.81 -5.06
N GLU A 178 1.30 -31.63 -4.36
CA GLU A 178 1.48 -30.54 -3.41
C GLU A 178 1.44 -29.17 -4.10
N ILE A 179 2.12 -29.02 -5.22
CA ILE A 179 2.10 -27.78 -6.03
C ILE A 179 0.67 -27.48 -6.51
N LYS A 180 -0.06 -28.51 -6.97
CA LYS A 180 -1.46 -28.36 -7.39
C LYS A 180 -2.34 -27.84 -6.25
N LEU A 181 -2.19 -28.39 -5.04
CA LEU A 181 -2.96 -27.93 -3.87
C LEU A 181 -2.64 -26.47 -3.53
N LYS A 182 -1.36 -26.07 -3.58
CA LYS A 182 -0.95 -24.67 -3.38
C LYS A 182 -1.56 -23.73 -4.43
N LEU A 183 -1.53 -24.12 -5.69
CA LEU A 183 -2.14 -23.33 -6.77
C LEU A 183 -3.66 -23.19 -6.61
N VAL A 184 -4.34 -24.27 -6.21
CA VAL A 184 -5.79 -24.21 -5.93
C VAL A 184 -6.07 -23.23 -4.80
N MET A 185 -5.31 -23.28 -3.70
CA MET A 185 -5.47 -22.33 -2.59
C MET A 185 -5.24 -20.88 -3.03
N GLU A 186 -4.18 -20.61 -3.78
CA GLU A 186 -3.89 -19.26 -4.29
C GLU A 186 -4.99 -18.76 -5.25
N ASN A 187 -5.52 -19.62 -6.13
CA ASN A 187 -6.65 -19.27 -6.98
C ASN A 187 -7.89 -18.90 -6.17
N THR A 188 -8.22 -19.65 -5.12
CA THR A 188 -9.37 -19.32 -4.26
C THR A 188 -9.18 -17.98 -3.54
N LYS A 189 -7.97 -17.65 -3.09
CA LYS A 189 -7.68 -16.33 -2.50
C LYS A 189 -7.83 -15.21 -3.53
N MET A 190 -7.40 -15.45 -4.77
CA MET A 190 -7.51 -14.49 -5.86
C MET A 190 -8.98 -14.24 -6.24
N GLU A 191 -9.81 -15.28 -6.31
CA GLU A 191 -11.26 -15.15 -6.47
C GLU A 191 -11.87 -14.29 -5.36
N GLN A 192 -11.53 -14.57 -4.09
CA GLN A 192 -12.02 -13.76 -2.96
C GLN A 192 -11.59 -12.29 -3.03
N ALA A 193 -10.36 -12.01 -3.49
CA ALA A 193 -9.87 -10.66 -3.66
C ALA A 193 -10.60 -9.92 -4.79
N ILE A 194 -10.88 -10.61 -5.91
CA ILE A 194 -11.65 -10.07 -7.03
C ILE A 194 -13.07 -9.72 -6.58
N ASP A 195 -13.74 -10.64 -5.86
CA ASP A 195 -15.09 -10.42 -5.35
C ASP A 195 -15.14 -9.22 -4.38
N LEU A 196 -14.14 -9.10 -3.50
CA LEU A 196 -14.03 -7.94 -2.59
C LEU A 196 -13.89 -6.61 -3.35
N VAL A 197 -13.05 -6.57 -4.39
CA VAL A 197 -12.88 -5.37 -5.23
C VAL A 197 -14.17 -5.04 -5.97
N ASN A 198 -14.85 -6.05 -6.51
CA ASN A 198 -16.13 -5.87 -7.20
C ASN A 198 -17.20 -5.31 -6.26
N CYS A 199 -17.33 -5.84 -5.03
CA CYS A 199 -18.25 -5.31 -4.03
C CYS A 199 -17.96 -3.84 -3.70
N ARG A 200 -16.69 -3.48 -3.49
CA ARG A 200 -16.30 -2.08 -3.24
C ARG A 200 -16.56 -1.17 -4.43
N ALA A 201 -16.39 -1.65 -5.65
CA ALA A 201 -16.73 -0.89 -6.84
C ALA A 201 -18.24 -0.59 -6.91
N ILE A 202 -19.10 -1.51 -6.44
CA ILE A 202 -20.56 -1.32 -6.34
C ILE A 202 -20.94 -0.27 -5.28
N ASP A 203 -20.12 -0.08 -4.25
CA ASP A 203 -20.34 0.97 -3.23
C ASP A 203 -19.99 2.38 -3.71
N CYS A 204 -19.25 2.53 -4.81
CA CYS A 204 -18.97 3.85 -5.41
C CYS A 204 -20.25 4.48 -5.99
N GLN A 205 -20.25 5.80 -6.19
CA GLN A 205 -21.36 6.43 -6.90
C GLN A 205 -21.39 5.97 -8.38
N PRO A 206 -22.59 5.76 -8.97
CA PRO A 206 -22.72 5.32 -10.36
C PRO A 206 -21.97 6.20 -11.36
N GLU A 207 -21.91 7.50 -11.12
CA GLU A 207 -21.24 8.51 -11.94
C GLU A 207 -19.72 8.30 -11.92
N LEU A 208 -19.15 7.98 -10.75
CA LEU A 208 -17.73 7.65 -10.61
C LEU A 208 -17.38 6.34 -11.32
N ARG A 209 -18.26 5.33 -11.29
CA ARG A 209 -18.07 4.07 -12.02
C ARG A 209 -18.16 4.22 -13.55
N ALA A 210 -18.95 5.19 -14.01
CA ALA A 210 -19.18 5.42 -15.43
C ALA A 210 -18.07 6.26 -16.08
N MET A 211 -17.27 6.97 -15.28
CA MET A 211 -16.10 7.71 -15.77
C MET A 211 -14.99 6.78 -16.21
N ASP A 212 -14.25 7.20 -17.24
CA ASP A 212 -13.06 6.49 -17.65
C ASP A 212 -11.91 6.68 -16.66
N ILE A 213 -11.01 5.69 -16.62
CA ILE A 213 -9.88 5.65 -15.69
C ILE A 213 -9.00 6.90 -15.84
N LYS A 214 -8.83 7.41 -17.07
CA LYS A 214 -7.96 8.56 -17.32
C LYS A 214 -8.55 9.83 -16.71
N THR A 215 -9.85 10.06 -16.87
CA THR A 215 -10.54 11.18 -16.21
C THR A 215 -10.50 11.06 -14.69
N LEU A 216 -10.68 9.86 -14.13
CA LEU A 216 -10.54 9.63 -12.68
C LEU A 216 -9.12 9.95 -12.17
N GLU A 217 -8.09 9.57 -12.93
CA GLU A 217 -6.70 9.89 -12.60
C GLU A 217 -6.41 11.38 -12.68
N GLU A 218 -6.95 12.08 -13.68
CA GLU A 218 -6.82 13.54 -13.84
C GLU A 218 -7.48 14.29 -12.69
N GLU A 219 -8.73 13.95 -12.34
CA GLU A 219 -9.46 14.54 -11.20
C GLU A 219 -8.76 14.27 -9.86
N HIS A 220 -8.27 13.05 -9.65
CA HIS A 220 -7.49 12.72 -8.46
C HIS A 220 -6.22 13.57 -8.34
N ASN A 221 -5.50 13.76 -9.45
CA ASN A 221 -4.30 14.61 -9.47
C ASN A 221 -4.64 16.09 -9.25
N ALA A 222 -5.75 16.58 -9.79
CA ALA A 222 -6.25 17.94 -9.53
C ALA A 222 -6.55 18.14 -8.04
N LEU A 223 -7.27 17.20 -7.42
CA LEU A 223 -7.57 17.25 -5.98
C LEU A 223 -6.30 17.20 -5.11
N LEU A 224 -5.29 16.43 -5.50
CA LEU A 224 -4.00 16.42 -4.80
C LEU A 224 -3.28 17.78 -4.90
N SER A 225 -3.35 18.42 -6.06
CA SER A 225 -2.79 19.76 -6.27
C SER A 225 -3.53 20.81 -5.42
N ASP A 226 -4.86 20.76 -5.40
CA ASP A 226 -5.69 21.67 -4.59
C ASP A 226 -5.37 21.51 -3.10
N LYS A 227 -5.30 20.27 -2.62
CA LYS A 227 -4.91 19.97 -1.24
C LYS A 227 -3.54 20.53 -0.87
N ALA A 228 -2.58 20.46 -1.79
CA ALA A 228 -1.25 21.04 -1.58
C ALA A 228 -1.34 22.58 -1.46
N GLY A 229 -2.06 23.22 -2.38
CA GLY A 229 -2.29 24.67 -2.37
C GLY A 229 -3.01 25.15 -1.09
N GLU A 230 -4.06 24.45 -0.65
CA GLU A 230 -4.75 24.76 0.61
C GLU A 230 -3.82 24.63 1.82
N THR A 231 -2.95 23.60 1.83
CA THR A 231 -1.99 23.40 2.91
C THR A 231 -0.97 24.54 2.98
N GLU A 232 -0.48 25.00 1.83
CA GLU A 232 0.42 26.16 1.74
C GLU A 232 -0.25 27.45 2.19
N TYR A 233 -1.49 27.67 1.76
CA TYR A 233 -2.28 28.84 2.16
C TYR A 233 -2.53 28.86 3.68
N LEU A 234 -2.92 27.73 4.27
CA LEU A 234 -3.11 27.59 5.72
C LEU A 234 -1.79 27.85 6.48
N LYS A 235 -0.66 27.40 5.94
CA LYS A 235 0.66 27.68 6.52
C LYS A 235 0.97 29.19 6.47
N SER A 236 0.71 29.85 5.35
CA SER A 236 0.91 31.30 5.21
C SER A 236 0.04 32.09 6.20
N LEU A 237 -1.23 31.71 6.35
CA LEU A 237 -2.13 32.32 7.34
C LEU A 237 -1.60 32.18 8.77
N ARG A 238 -1.11 30.98 9.12
CA ARG A 238 -0.50 30.75 10.44
C ARG A 238 0.70 31.65 10.66
N GLU A 239 1.58 31.79 9.68
CA GLU A 239 2.74 32.69 9.75
C GLU A 239 2.33 34.15 9.90
N GLN A 240 1.25 34.59 9.23
CA GLN A 240 0.71 35.94 9.39
C GLN A 240 0.13 36.18 10.79
N VAL A 241 -0.60 35.20 11.34
CA VAL A 241 -1.12 35.26 12.71
C VAL A 241 0.02 35.37 13.72
N GLU A 242 1.09 34.60 13.56
CA GLU A 242 2.27 34.70 14.45
C GLU A 242 2.96 36.07 14.36
N LYS A 243 3.05 36.66 13.16
CA LYS A 243 3.54 38.04 13.00
C LYS A 243 2.68 39.05 13.76
N LEU A 244 1.35 38.90 13.72
CA LEU A 244 0.42 39.78 14.42
C LEU A 244 0.52 39.64 15.95
N LYS A 245 0.70 38.42 16.48
CA LYS A 245 0.93 38.20 17.92
C LYS A 245 2.17 38.93 18.47
N GLY A 246 3.18 39.16 17.63
CA GLY A 246 4.39 39.89 18.00
C GLY A 246 4.27 41.41 18.05
N ILE A 247 3.12 41.99 17.65
CA ILE A 247 2.94 43.44 17.61
C ILE A 247 2.48 43.95 18.98
N SER A 248 3.32 44.76 19.63
CA SER A 248 2.96 45.52 20.83
C SER A 248 3.15 47.01 20.55
N LEU A 249 2.06 47.78 20.60
CA LEU A 249 2.08 49.22 20.39
C LEU A 249 1.95 49.93 21.73
N VAL A 250 2.80 50.92 21.97
CA VAL A 250 2.65 51.83 23.12
C VAL A 250 1.99 53.11 22.63
N ALA A 251 0.75 53.34 23.04
CA ALA A 251 0.00 54.55 22.74
C ALA A 251 0.13 55.54 23.90
N LYS A 252 0.53 56.78 23.60
CA LYS A 252 0.73 57.82 24.61
C LYS A 252 -0.45 58.78 24.63
N CYS A 253 -1.10 58.91 25.79
CA CYS A 253 -2.18 59.84 26.03
C CYS A 253 -1.65 61.28 26.08
N SER A 254 -2.48 62.24 25.65
CA SER A 254 -2.20 63.67 25.83
C SER A 254 -2.04 64.09 27.29
N CYS A 255 -2.49 63.24 28.22
CA CYS A 255 -2.30 63.33 29.67
C CYS A 255 -0.93 62.85 30.16
N GLY A 256 -0.08 62.28 29.29
CA GLY A 256 1.27 61.80 29.61
C GLY A 256 1.36 60.30 29.91
N GLU A 257 0.24 59.63 30.18
CA GLU A 257 0.16 58.19 30.42
C GLU A 257 0.44 57.36 29.16
N GLU A 258 1.14 56.23 29.31
CA GLU A 258 1.46 55.30 28.22
C GLU A 258 0.68 53.99 28.39
N TYR A 259 -0.05 53.59 27.34
CA TYR A 259 -0.84 52.37 27.30
C TYR A 259 -0.22 51.38 26.33
N ARG A 260 0.11 50.18 26.81
CA ARG A 260 0.59 49.09 25.97
C ARG A 260 -0.59 48.30 25.43
N VAL A 261 -0.84 48.42 24.13
CA VAL A 261 -1.80 47.61 23.39
C VAL A 261 -1.08 46.38 22.85
N GLN A 262 -1.57 45.20 23.20
CA GLN A 262 -1.13 43.92 22.67
C GLN A 262 -2.32 43.24 22.01
N THR A 263 -2.11 42.63 20.86
CA THR A 263 -3.11 41.80 20.20
C THR A 263 -3.08 40.41 20.79
N ASP A 264 -3.96 40.16 21.76
CA ASP A 264 -4.19 38.82 22.29
C ASP A 264 -5.18 38.11 21.35
N LEU A 265 -4.65 37.46 20.31
CA LEU A 265 -5.45 36.60 19.43
C LEU A 265 -5.67 35.27 20.15
N SER A 266 -6.67 35.23 21.03
CA SER A 266 -7.14 33.99 21.68
C SER A 266 -7.71 33.03 20.64
N ALA A 267 -7.24 31.79 20.70
CA ALA A 267 -7.65 30.67 19.84
C ALA A 267 -9.12 30.27 20.02
#